data_AF-A0A3D5DX22-F1
#
_entry.id   AF-A0A3D5DX22-F1
#
_cell.length_a   1.000
_cell.length_b   1.000
_cell.length_c   1.000
_cell.angle_alpha   90.00
_cell.angle_beta   90.00
_cell.angle_gamma   90.00
#
_symmetry.space_group_name_H-M   'P 1'
#
loop_
_entity.id
_entity.type
_entity.pdbx_description
1 polymer ?
#
loop_
_entity_poly.entity_id
_entity_poly.type
_entity_poly.pdbx_seq_one_letter_code
_entity_poly.pdbx_strand_id
1 'polypeptide(L)'
;MTQTRDFLDRFRPAGAPGAAARAGVPADRVRELAEEVEPVLALLDDVHAECEQILHEARQEAARIADEAHAEVARIGRDAQRRTRAARDEAASGVLAQVRAEAQQAAAGADQQALSVRRLAKRRMPQLVATAVGMVRAGAGSQDGPVAGQDAIAGPLL
;
A
#
# COMPACT_ATOMS: atom_id res chain seq x y z
N MET A 1 -52.32 -20.96 -112.40
CA MET A 1 -53.16 -21.65 -111.40
C MET A 1 -52.26 -22.09 -110.27
N THR A 2 -52.35 -21.44 -109.12
CA THR A 2 -51.62 -21.81 -107.90
C THR A 2 -52.04 -23.21 -107.47
N GLN A 3 -51.09 -24.13 -107.34
CA GLN A 3 -51.39 -25.50 -106.91
C GLN A 3 -51.85 -25.47 -105.45
N THR A 4 -52.88 -26.24 -105.13
CA THR A 4 -53.49 -26.34 -103.78
C THR A 4 -52.45 -26.59 -102.67
N ARG A 5 -51.31 -27.20 -103.02
CA ARG A 5 -50.19 -27.47 -102.14
C ARG A 5 -49.50 -26.19 -101.63
N ASP A 6 -49.30 -25.19 -102.48
CA ASP A 6 -48.68 -23.92 -102.10
C ASP A 6 -49.56 -23.09 -101.16
N PHE A 7 -50.88 -23.26 -101.27
CA PHE A 7 -51.83 -22.60 -100.37
C PHE A 7 -51.77 -23.21 -98.96
N LEU A 8 -51.61 -24.53 -98.86
CA LEU A 8 -51.57 -25.24 -97.59
C LEU A 8 -50.23 -25.07 -96.85
N ASP A 9 -49.12 -24.88 -97.56
CA ASP A 9 -47.82 -24.62 -96.93
C ASP A 9 -47.78 -23.29 -96.14
N ARG A 10 -48.66 -22.34 -96.47
CA ARG A 10 -48.81 -21.08 -95.71
C ARG A 10 -49.44 -21.26 -94.33
N PHE A 11 -50.20 -22.34 -94.13
CA PHE A 11 -50.82 -22.68 -92.85
C PHE A 11 -49.97 -23.67 -92.05
N ARG A 12 -48.76 -24.00 -92.52
CA ARG A 12 -47.82 -24.80 -91.75
C ARG A 12 -47.42 -23.98 -90.52
N PRO A 13 -47.69 -24.46 -89.30
CA PRO A 13 -47.30 -23.76 -88.10
C PRO A 13 -45.79 -23.54 -88.11
N ALA A 14 -45.35 -22.29 -87.96
CA ALA A 14 -43.96 -22.04 -87.57
C ALA A 14 -43.78 -22.83 -86.27
N GLY A 15 -42.82 -23.77 -86.26
CA GLY A 15 -42.57 -24.63 -85.11
C GLY A 15 -42.46 -23.82 -83.81
N ALA A 16 -42.72 -24.46 -82.67
CA ALA A 16 -42.71 -23.80 -81.37
C ALA A 16 -41.46 -22.91 -81.24
N PRO A 17 -41.61 -21.62 -80.85
CA PRO A 17 -40.46 -20.77 -80.61
C PRO A 17 -39.51 -21.49 -79.64
N GLY A 18 -38.22 -21.54 -79.98
CA GLY A 18 -37.21 -22.16 -79.13
C GLY A 18 -37.28 -21.60 -77.71
N ALA A 19 -36.93 -22.43 -76.73
CA ALA A 19 -36.96 -22.06 -75.31
C ALA A 19 -36.37 -20.65 -75.11
N ALA A 20 -37.12 -19.77 -74.45
CA ALA A 20 -36.65 -18.43 -74.12
C ALA A 20 -35.30 -18.56 -73.40
N ALA A 21 -34.27 -17.91 -73.96
CA ALA A 21 -32.98 -17.82 -73.28
C ALA A 21 -33.23 -17.22 -71.89
N ARG A 22 -32.60 -17.81 -70.86
CA ARG A 22 -32.67 -17.35 -69.48
C ARG A 22 -32.43 -15.84 -69.46
N ALA A 23 -33.35 -15.07 -68.87
CA ALA A 23 -33.20 -13.61 -68.76
C ALA A 23 -31.80 -13.28 -68.25
N GLY A 24 -31.00 -12.59 -69.07
CA GLY A 24 -29.62 -12.23 -68.76
C GLY A 24 -29.61 -11.18 -67.67
N VAL A 25 -29.62 -11.61 -66.41
CA VAL A 25 -29.26 -10.73 -65.29
C VAL A 25 -27.76 -10.48 -65.41
N PRO A 26 -27.28 -9.22 -65.49
CA PRO A 26 -25.86 -8.92 -65.52
C PRO A 26 -25.15 -9.62 -64.36
N ALA A 27 -24.06 -10.34 -64.67
CA ALA A 27 -23.38 -11.23 -63.74
C ALA A 27 -22.69 -10.50 -62.57
N ASP A 28 -22.62 -9.16 -62.61
CA ASP A 28 -21.80 -8.39 -61.68
C ASP A 28 -22.48 -7.11 -61.20
N ARG A 29 -23.66 -7.28 -60.58
CA ARG A 29 -24.39 -6.18 -59.92
C ARG A 29 -23.59 -5.50 -58.81
N VAL A 30 -22.64 -6.21 -58.19
CA VAL A 30 -21.79 -5.65 -57.13
C VAL A 30 -20.82 -4.63 -57.73
N ARG A 31 -20.21 -4.93 -58.88
CA ARG A 31 -19.33 -3.98 -59.57
C ARG A 31 -20.09 -2.77 -60.11
N GLU A 32 -21.26 -2.97 -60.72
CA GLU A 32 -22.12 -1.85 -61.17
C GLU A 32 -22.52 -0.94 -60.01
N LEU A 33 -22.95 -1.54 -58.88
CA LEU A 33 -23.31 -0.78 -57.70
C LEU A 33 -22.10 -0.07 -57.07
N ALA A 34 -20.92 -0.69 -57.07
CA ALA A 34 -19.69 -0.04 -56.61
C ALA A 34 -19.36 1.16 -57.50
N GLU A 35 -19.37 1.01 -58.83
CA GLU A 35 -19.14 2.11 -59.78
C GLU A 35 -20.12 3.28 -59.60
N GLU A 36 -21.36 3.02 -59.18
CA GLU A 36 -22.36 4.04 -58.88
C GLU A 36 -22.14 4.73 -57.51
N VAL A 37 -21.70 4.00 -56.50
CA VAL A 37 -21.63 4.48 -55.10
C VAL A 37 -20.26 5.05 -54.73
N GLU A 38 -19.18 4.53 -55.30
CA GLU A 38 -17.79 4.95 -55.04
C GLU A 38 -17.62 6.48 -55.15
N PRO A 39 -18.14 7.17 -56.20
CA PRO A 39 -17.95 8.62 -56.34
C PRO A 39 -18.64 9.43 -55.24
N VAL A 40 -19.77 8.93 -54.71
CA VAL A 40 -20.49 9.59 -53.61
C VAL A 40 -19.76 9.38 -52.29
N LEU A 41 -19.21 8.19 -52.06
CA LEU A 41 -18.41 7.89 -50.87
C LEU A 41 -17.06 8.60 -50.89
N ALA A 42 -16.45 8.77 -52.07
CA ALA A 42 -15.20 9.52 -52.23
C ALA A 42 -15.31 10.98 -51.76
N LEU A 43 -16.50 11.57 -51.78
CA LEU A 43 -16.74 12.91 -51.21
C LEU A 43 -16.59 12.94 -49.68
N LEU A 44 -16.61 11.78 -49.02
CA LEU A 44 -16.43 11.65 -47.57
C LEU A 44 -14.98 11.33 -47.18
N ASP A 45 -14.08 11.06 -48.13
CA ASP A 45 -12.71 10.66 -47.83
C ASP A 45 -11.97 11.73 -47.00
N ASP A 46 -12.12 13.00 -47.37
CA ASP A 46 -11.53 14.13 -46.64
C ASP A 46 -12.10 14.24 -45.22
N VAL A 47 -13.42 14.02 -45.06
CA VAL A 47 -14.08 14.06 -43.75
C VAL A 47 -13.62 12.89 -42.88
N HIS A 48 -13.47 11.69 -43.45
CA HIS A 48 -12.92 10.54 -42.73
C HIS A 48 -11.48 10.79 -42.29
N ALA A 49 -10.64 11.35 -43.17
CA ALA A 49 -9.27 11.70 -42.84
C ALA A 49 -9.22 12.75 -41.71
N GLU A 50 -10.10 13.75 -41.75
CA GLU A 50 -10.23 14.74 -40.68
C GLU A 50 -10.67 14.10 -39.35
N CYS A 51 -11.67 13.21 -39.37
CA CYS A 51 -12.09 12.48 -38.17
C CYS A 51 -10.96 11.64 -37.57
N GLU A 52 -10.22 10.90 -38.39
CA GLU A 52 -9.07 10.10 -37.92
C GLU A 52 -7.98 10.99 -37.31
N GLN A 53 -7.71 12.15 -37.92
CA GLN A 53 -6.77 13.13 -37.39
C GLN A 53 -7.22 13.67 -36.02
N ILE A 54 -8.49 14.08 -35.90
CA ILE A 54 -9.06 14.56 -34.63
C ILE A 54 -8.97 13.48 -33.54
N LEU A 55 -9.31 12.23 -33.87
CA LEU A 55 -9.21 11.11 -32.93
C LEU A 55 -7.76 10.84 -32.52
N HIS A 56 -6.82 10.95 -33.46
CA HIS A 56 -5.41 10.78 -33.18
C HIS A 56 -4.90 11.86 -32.21
N GLU A 57 -5.19 13.14 -32.49
CA GLU A 57 -4.83 14.27 -31.64
C GLU A 57 -5.47 14.17 -30.26
N ALA A 58 -6.75 13.83 -30.18
CA ALA A 58 -7.45 13.65 -28.92
C ALA A 58 -6.84 12.53 -28.06
N ARG A 59 -6.40 11.43 -28.69
CA ARG A 59 -5.71 10.34 -27.97
C ARG A 59 -4.34 10.78 -27.46
N GLN A 60 -3.58 11.52 -28.25
CA GLN A 60 -2.28 12.06 -27.81
C GLN A 60 -2.45 13.03 -26.64
N GLU A 61 -3.43 13.93 -26.74
CA GLU A 61 -3.72 14.89 -25.69
C GLU A 61 -4.17 14.20 -24.39
N ALA A 62 -5.07 13.22 -24.50
CA ALA A 62 -5.50 12.44 -23.34
C ALA A 62 -4.34 11.69 -22.68
N ALA A 63 -3.42 11.12 -23.46
CA ALA A 63 -2.22 10.48 -22.94
C ALA A 63 -1.31 11.47 -22.20
N ARG A 64 -1.09 12.67 -22.79
CA ARG A 64 -0.30 13.73 -22.15
C ARG A 64 -0.92 14.17 -20.82
N ILE A 65 -2.22 14.42 -20.78
CA ILE A 65 -2.94 14.81 -19.56
C ILE A 65 -2.81 13.71 -18.49
N ALA A 66 -2.93 12.43 -18.87
CA ALA A 66 -2.78 11.32 -17.95
C ALA A 66 -1.36 11.23 -17.37
N ASP A 67 -0.34 11.40 -18.21
CA ASP A 67 1.06 11.37 -17.78
C ASP A 67 1.39 12.55 -16.84
N GLU A 68 0.91 13.75 -17.16
CA GLU A 68 1.05 14.93 -16.29
C GLU A 68 0.35 14.73 -14.95
N ALA A 69 -0.87 14.19 -14.94
CA ALA A 69 -1.60 13.88 -13.72
C ALA A 69 -0.87 12.83 -12.87
N HIS A 70 -0.34 11.77 -13.49
CA HIS A 70 0.46 10.76 -12.77
C HIS A 70 1.74 11.35 -12.18
N ALA A 71 2.44 12.19 -12.93
CA ALA A 71 3.63 12.88 -12.44
C ALA A 71 3.31 13.77 -11.24
N GLU A 72 2.16 14.47 -11.29
CA GLU A 72 1.70 15.33 -10.20
C GLU A 72 1.34 14.53 -8.94
N VAL A 73 0.53 13.48 -9.08
CA VAL A 73 0.19 12.59 -7.96
C VAL A 73 1.45 12.01 -7.32
N ALA A 74 2.42 11.60 -8.12
CA ALA A 74 3.70 11.10 -7.62
C ALA A 74 4.49 12.18 -6.87
N ARG A 75 4.47 13.44 -7.35
CA ARG A 75 5.11 14.58 -6.68
C ARG A 75 4.46 14.88 -5.34
N ILE A 76 3.13 14.94 -5.28
CA ILE A 76 2.35 15.13 -4.05
C ILE A 76 2.64 14.00 -3.06
N GLY A 77 2.63 12.74 -3.52
CA GLY A 77 2.92 11.58 -2.68
C GLY A 77 4.32 11.62 -2.06
N ARG A 78 5.36 11.95 -2.85
CA ARG A 78 6.73 12.12 -2.34
C ARG A 78 6.82 13.24 -1.32
N ASP A 79 6.13 14.35 -1.56
CA ASP A 79 6.15 15.48 -0.63
C ASP A 79 5.43 15.18 0.68
N ALA A 80 4.26 14.56 0.62
CA ALA A 80 3.54 14.09 1.80
C ALA A 80 4.42 13.15 2.64
N GLN A 81 5.10 12.18 2.01
CA GLN A 81 6.02 11.27 2.71
C GLN A 81 7.16 12.02 3.41
N ARG A 82 7.78 13.01 2.75
CA ARG A 82 8.82 13.84 3.37
C ARG A 82 8.28 14.59 4.59
N ARG A 83 7.13 15.26 4.45
CA ARG A 83 6.51 16.01 5.55
C ARG A 83 6.15 15.10 6.72
N THR A 84 5.61 13.91 6.46
CA THR A 84 5.30 12.93 7.52
C THR A 84 6.57 12.46 8.25
N ARG A 85 7.67 12.20 7.54
CA ARG A 85 8.94 11.83 8.17
C ARG A 85 9.47 12.97 9.04
N ALA A 86 9.52 14.19 8.51
CA ALA A 86 9.97 15.36 9.26
C ALA A 86 9.15 15.57 10.54
N ALA A 87 7.82 15.48 10.46
CA ALA A 87 6.95 15.63 11.62
C ALA A 87 7.17 14.53 12.67
N ARG A 88 7.45 13.29 12.24
CA ARG A 88 7.78 12.19 13.16
C ARG A 88 9.14 12.41 13.83
N ASP A 89 10.13 12.83 13.09
CA ASP A 89 11.48 13.09 13.62
C ASP A 89 11.46 14.25 14.62
N GLU A 90 10.69 15.31 14.33
CA GLU A 90 10.46 16.43 15.24
C GLU A 90 9.76 15.98 16.53
N ALA A 91 8.66 15.22 16.42
CA ALA A 91 7.95 14.69 17.58
C ALA A 91 8.83 13.76 18.43
N ALA A 92 9.60 12.86 17.79
CA ALA A 92 10.52 11.97 18.48
C ALA A 92 11.64 12.75 19.19
N SER A 93 12.17 13.80 18.56
CA SER A 93 13.17 14.68 19.15
C SER A 93 12.61 15.43 20.37
N GLY A 94 11.37 15.91 20.30
CA GLY A 94 10.68 16.55 21.41
C GLY A 94 10.51 15.62 22.61
N VAL A 95 10.02 14.39 22.38
CA VAL A 95 9.87 13.37 23.44
C VAL A 95 11.22 13.01 24.05
N LEU A 96 12.26 12.80 23.24
CA LEU A 96 13.60 12.47 23.75
C LEU A 96 14.21 13.62 24.55
N ALA A 97 13.99 14.87 24.14
CA ALA A 97 14.45 16.04 24.89
C ALA A 97 13.76 16.14 26.25
N GLN A 98 12.45 15.91 26.29
CA GLN A 98 11.68 15.89 27.54
C GLN A 98 12.16 14.78 28.48
N VAL A 99 12.28 13.54 27.99
CA VAL A 99 12.76 12.40 28.80
C VAL A 99 14.17 12.67 29.35
N ARG A 100 15.06 13.28 28.54
CA ARG A 100 16.40 13.67 29.01
C ARG A 100 16.33 14.73 30.12
N ALA A 101 15.46 15.74 29.98
CA ALA A 101 15.29 16.76 31.00
C ALA A 101 14.75 16.16 32.31
N GLU A 102 13.75 15.29 32.24
CA GLU A 102 13.20 14.57 33.39
C GLU A 102 14.26 13.69 34.07
N ALA A 103 15.04 12.94 33.28
CA ALA A 103 16.13 12.11 33.81
C ALA A 103 17.21 12.94 34.51
N GLN A 104 17.58 14.10 33.95
CA GLN A 104 18.54 15.02 34.57
C GLN A 104 18.01 15.59 35.89
N GLN A 105 16.73 15.97 35.93
CA GLN A 105 16.09 16.45 37.16
C GLN A 105 16.04 15.36 38.23
N ALA A 106 15.66 14.13 37.85
CA ALA A 106 15.65 12.99 38.75
C ALA A 106 17.04 12.68 39.32
N ALA A 107 18.08 12.70 38.47
CA ALA A 107 19.46 12.49 38.90
C ALA A 107 19.94 13.59 39.88
N ALA A 108 19.67 14.86 39.57
CA ALA A 108 20.02 15.97 40.46
C ALA A 108 19.30 15.86 41.82
N GLY A 109 18.02 15.45 41.81
CA GLY A 109 17.27 15.18 43.03
C GLY A 109 17.87 14.04 43.85
N ALA A 110 18.25 12.93 43.20
CA ALA A 110 18.90 11.79 43.84
C ALA A 110 20.26 12.17 44.47
N ASP A 111 21.06 12.98 43.78
CA ASP A 111 22.34 13.46 44.30
C ASP A 111 22.15 14.33 45.55
N GLN A 112 21.18 15.25 45.54
CA GLN A 112 20.85 16.06 46.71
C GLN A 112 20.40 15.21 47.90
N GLN A 113 19.57 14.18 47.64
CA GLN A 113 19.15 13.24 48.67
C GLN A 113 20.34 12.45 49.23
N ALA A 114 21.21 11.91 48.37
CA ALA A 114 22.41 11.19 48.77
C ALA A 114 23.33 12.07 49.64
N LEU A 115 23.53 13.34 49.27
CA LEU A 115 24.28 14.31 50.08
C LEU A 115 23.62 14.59 51.44
N SER A 116 22.29 14.65 51.50
CA SER A 116 21.57 14.84 52.76
C SER A 116 21.73 13.63 53.70
N VAL A 117 21.59 12.41 53.18
CA VAL A 117 21.80 11.15 53.91
C VAL A 117 23.24 11.08 54.39
N ARG A 118 24.24 11.38 53.53
CA ARG A 118 25.65 11.38 53.91
C ARG A 118 25.95 12.38 55.03
N ARG A 119 25.37 13.57 55.00
CA ARG A 119 25.52 14.57 56.08
C ARG A 119 24.88 14.09 57.39
N LEU A 120 23.68 13.52 57.33
CA LEU A 120 23.01 12.94 58.49
C LEU A 120 23.81 11.79 59.10
N ALA A 121 24.27 10.88 58.26
CA ALA A 121 25.11 9.75 58.66
C ALA A 121 26.39 10.23 59.34
N LYS A 122 27.11 11.19 58.75
CA LYS A 122 28.31 11.79 59.37
C LYS A 122 28.02 12.38 60.76
N ARG A 123 26.88 13.05 60.94
CA ARG A 123 26.48 13.63 62.23
C ARG A 123 26.13 12.58 63.28
N ARG A 124 25.47 11.48 62.89
CA ARG A 124 25.01 10.42 63.83
C ARG A 124 26.03 9.30 64.05
N MET A 125 27.02 9.15 63.19
CA MET A 125 28.00 8.06 63.22
C MET A 125 28.65 7.86 64.60
N PRO A 126 29.13 8.91 65.31
CA PRO A 126 29.78 8.70 66.60
C PRO A 126 28.86 8.08 67.64
N GLN A 127 27.59 8.51 67.67
CA GLN A 127 26.58 7.98 68.60
C GLN A 127 26.23 6.53 68.27
N LEU A 128 26.01 6.21 66.99
CA LEU A 128 25.71 4.84 66.54
C LEU A 128 26.87 3.88 66.84
N VAL A 129 28.12 4.32 66.63
CA VAL A 129 29.32 3.55 66.97
C VAL A 129 29.40 3.32 68.48
N ALA A 130 29.18 4.35 69.30
CA ALA A 130 29.19 4.22 70.76
C ALA A 130 28.13 3.22 71.25
N THR A 131 26.90 3.28 70.70
CA THR A 131 25.84 2.32 71.02
C THR A 131 26.22 0.90 70.61
N ALA A 132 26.75 0.71 69.41
CA ALA A 132 27.19 -0.61 68.94
C ALA A 132 28.29 -1.21 69.81
N VAL A 133 29.32 -0.42 70.15
CA VAL A 133 30.39 -0.85 71.07
C VAL A 133 29.83 -1.18 72.45
N GLY A 134 28.87 -0.38 72.95
CA GLY A 134 28.18 -0.64 74.22
C GLY A 134 27.45 -1.98 74.22
N MET A 135 26.70 -2.29 73.16
CA MET A 135 26.00 -3.57 73.01
C MET A 135 26.96 -4.75 72.95
N VAL A 136 28.07 -4.64 72.21
CA VAL A 136 29.10 -5.70 72.14
C VAL A 136 29.74 -5.93 73.51
N ARG A 137 30.05 -4.87 74.26
CA ARG A 137 30.60 -5.01 75.62
C ARG A 137 29.62 -5.67 76.59
N ALA A 138 28.33 -5.32 76.50
CA ALA A 138 27.29 -5.94 77.32
C ALA A 138 27.08 -7.43 76.98
N GLY A 139 27.15 -7.81 75.70
CA GLY A 139 27.08 -9.20 75.27
C GLY A 139 28.35 -10.01 75.56
N ALA A 140 29.54 -9.40 75.43
CA ALA A 140 30.82 -10.04 75.75
C ALA A 140 30.99 -10.27 77.26
N GLY A 141 30.45 -9.38 78.11
CA GLY A 141 30.35 -9.60 79.55
C GLY A 141 29.41 -10.75 79.95
N SER A 142 28.71 -11.35 78.99
CA SER A 142 27.87 -12.54 79.20
C SER A 142 28.55 -13.86 78.83
N GLN A 143 29.82 -13.86 78.40
CA GLN A 143 30.57 -15.07 77.98
C GLN A 143 31.73 -15.49 78.91
N ASP A 144 31.86 -14.94 80.12
CA ASP A 144 32.79 -15.44 81.16
C ASP A 144 32.04 -16.15 82.32
N GLY A 145 31.57 -17.38 82.04
CA GLY A 145 31.54 -18.58 82.92
C GLY A 145 30.59 -18.71 84.15
N PRO A 146 30.29 -19.95 84.63
CA PRO A 146 31.00 -21.19 84.31
C PRO A 146 30.14 -22.39 83.83
N VAL A 147 30.85 -23.26 83.11
CA VAL A 147 30.63 -24.71 83.04
C VAL A 147 30.71 -25.28 84.46
N ALA A 148 29.64 -25.90 84.93
CA ALA A 148 29.70 -26.89 86.00
C ALA A 148 29.15 -28.20 85.43
N GLY A 149 30.05 -29.16 85.25
CA GLY A 149 29.69 -30.53 84.93
C GLY A 149 29.15 -31.27 86.15
N GLN A 150 28.44 -32.34 85.81
CA GLN A 150 28.33 -33.62 86.48
C GLN A 150 27.37 -33.81 87.68
N ASP A 151 26.42 -34.71 87.37
CA ASP A 151 26.05 -35.90 88.13
C ASP A 151 25.03 -35.77 89.27
N ALA A 152 23.80 -36.15 88.94
CA ALA A 152 22.93 -36.92 89.83
C ALA A 152 22.45 -38.17 89.08
N ILE A 153 23.21 -39.26 89.22
CA ILE A 153 22.75 -40.63 89.01
C ILE A 153 21.97 -41.07 90.25
N ALA A 154 20.71 -41.49 90.10
CA ALA A 154 20.14 -42.70 90.73
C ALA A 154 18.65 -42.85 90.32
N GLY A 155 18.33 -43.92 89.56
CA GLY A 155 16.96 -44.40 89.29
C GLY A 155 16.34 -45.15 90.49
N PRO A 156 15.45 -46.16 90.33
CA PRO A 156 14.98 -46.77 89.08
C PRO A 156 13.49 -47.24 89.04
N LEU A 157 13.10 -47.82 87.89
CA LEU A 157 12.18 -48.96 87.69
C LEU A 157 10.73 -48.88 88.22
N LEU A 158 9.79 -48.54 87.32
CA LEU A 158 8.83 -49.48 86.69
C LEU A 158 7.99 -48.75 85.63
#